data_AF-Q6S920-F1
#
_entry.id   AF-Q6S920-F1
#
_cell.length_a   1.000
_cell.length_b   1.000
_cell.length_c   1.000
_cell.angle_alpha   90.00
_cell.angle_beta   90.00
_cell.angle_gamma   90.00
#
_symmetry.space_group_name_H-M   'P 1'
#
loop_
_entity.id
_entity.type
_entity.pdbx_description
1 polymer ?
#
loop_
_entity_poly.entity_id
_entity_poly.type
_entity_poly.pdbx_seq_one_letter_code
_entity_poly.pdbx_strand_id
1 'polypeptide(L)'
;WQRPKGGGSSQDAKHVLDEIGKDVYETVEKDAKIYKEALKGNLQHAKGMGERASSNKTCTLVKEYYEHFNGDANSNRYPCKELNGKMGENRFSDTLGGQCTNKKIEGNKNNCGACAPYRRLHLCHHNLESIDTTSTTSDTLLAEVCYAAKFEGETLTTQHGQHQQTNPGTASQLCTVLARSFAD
;
A
#
# COMPACT_ATOMS: atom_id res chain seq x y z
N TRP A 1 -36.84 16.14 -7.72
CA TRP A 1 -35.56 16.47 -7.07
C TRP A 1 -34.65 17.16 -8.08
N GLN A 2 -34.66 18.50 -8.07
CA GLN A 2 -33.76 19.30 -8.89
C GLN A 2 -32.33 19.12 -8.39
N ARG A 3 -31.44 18.71 -9.30
CA ARG A 3 -29.99 18.65 -9.03
C ARG A 3 -29.50 20.09 -8.84
N PRO A 4 -28.79 20.42 -7.75
CA PRO A 4 -28.14 21.72 -7.66
C PRO A 4 -27.12 21.84 -8.79
N LYS A 5 -27.20 22.91 -9.57
CA LYS A 5 -26.12 23.32 -10.47
C LYS A 5 -24.97 23.82 -9.59
N GLY A 6 -23.96 22.97 -9.38
CA GLY A 6 -22.70 23.38 -8.77
C GLY A 6 -21.92 24.27 -9.74
N GLY A 7 -21.70 25.53 -9.36
CA GLY A 7 -20.78 26.42 -10.03
C GLY A 7 -19.38 26.32 -9.41
N GLY A 8 -18.35 26.30 -10.26
CA GLY A 8 -16.96 26.55 -9.89
C GLY A 8 -16.02 25.35 -10.07
N SER A 9 -15.35 25.30 -11.22
CA SER A 9 -14.34 24.33 -11.68
C SER A 9 -14.85 23.01 -12.30
N SER A 10 -14.35 22.71 -13.50
CA SER A 10 -14.51 21.41 -14.20
C SER A 10 -13.58 20.33 -13.66
N GLN A 11 -12.85 20.59 -12.58
CA GLN A 11 -11.89 19.67 -11.98
C GLN A 11 -12.63 18.55 -11.24
N ASP A 12 -12.16 17.31 -11.42
CA ASP A 12 -12.64 16.18 -10.66
C ASP A 12 -12.11 16.20 -9.21
N ALA A 13 -12.74 15.43 -8.33
CA ALA A 13 -12.35 15.39 -6.92
C ALA A 13 -10.91 14.92 -6.70
N LYS A 14 -10.36 14.06 -7.58
CA LYS A 14 -8.98 13.59 -7.48
C LYS A 14 -8.02 14.75 -7.70
N HIS A 15 -8.26 15.56 -8.72
CA HIS A 15 -7.44 16.71 -9.04
C HIS A 15 -7.34 17.69 -7.87
N VAL A 16 -8.48 18.05 -7.27
CA VAL A 16 -8.51 18.98 -6.14
C VAL A 16 -7.77 18.42 -4.92
N LEU A 17 -7.94 17.11 -4.63
CA LEU A 17 -7.25 16.46 -3.51
C LEU A 17 -5.74 16.34 -3.74
N ASP A 18 -5.29 16.09 -4.98
CA ASP A 18 -3.86 16.03 -5.32
C ASP A 18 -3.19 17.41 -5.17
N GLU A 19 -3.89 18.50 -5.53
CA GLU A 19 -3.40 19.87 -5.32
C GLU A 19 -3.19 20.16 -3.82
N ILE A 20 -4.19 19.85 -2.99
CA ILE A 20 -4.07 20.01 -1.53
C ILE A 20 -2.95 19.11 -0.98
N GLY A 21 -2.85 17.87 -1.47
CA GLY A 21 -1.82 16.92 -1.07
C GLY A 21 -0.41 17.45 -1.35
N LYS A 22 -0.22 18.17 -2.47
CA LYS A 22 1.05 18.83 -2.80
C LYS A 22 1.40 19.91 -1.77
N ASP A 23 0.46 20.77 -1.42
CA ASP A 23 0.69 21.86 -0.45
C ASP A 23 1.04 21.30 0.94
N VAL A 24 0.36 20.23 1.37
CA VAL A 24 0.66 19.52 2.61
C VAL A 24 2.06 18.88 2.54
N TYR A 25 2.40 18.21 1.44
CA TYR A 25 3.72 17.61 1.25
C TYR A 25 4.84 18.64 1.35
N GLU A 26 4.73 19.78 0.66
CA GLU A 26 5.75 20.84 0.70
C GLU A 26 5.95 21.43 2.11
N THR A 27 4.90 21.43 2.93
CA THR A 27 4.96 21.86 4.33
C THR A 27 5.68 20.81 5.17
N VAL A 28 5.24 19.56 5.13
CA VAL A 28 5.81 18.45 5.92
C VAL A 28 7.26 18.16 5.51
N GLU A 29 7.62 18.28 4.23
CA GLU A 29 8.98 18.07 3.75
C GLU A 29 9.96 19.07 4.39
N LYS A 30 9.56 20.34 4.54
CA LYS A 30 10.39 21.36 5.20
C LYS A 30 10.63 21.02 6.67
N ASP A 31 9.58 20.60 7.38
CA ASP A 31 9.65 20.26 8.80
C ASP A 31 10.46 18.97 9.03
N ALA A 32 10.35 18.00 8.11
CA ALA A 32 11.05 16.72 8.20
C ALA A 32 12.56 16.81 7.91
N LYS A 33 13.06 17.90 7.31
CA LYS A 33 14.48 18.06 6.94
C LYS A 33 15.45 17.82 8.10
N ILE A 34 15.06 18.22 9.32
CA ILE A 34 15.92 18.05 10.51
C ILE A 34 16.05 16.59 10.96
N TYR A 35 15.12 15.72 10.58
CA TYR A 35 15.10 14.29 10.95
C TYR A 35 15.50 13.36 9.80
N LYS A 36 15.66 13.89 8.59
CA LYS A 36 15.85 13.11 7.36
C LYS A 36 16.98 12.09 7.49
N GLU A 37 18.17 12.52 7.90
CA GLU A 37 19.32 11.62 8.00
C GLU A 37 19.17 10.59 9.14
N ALA A 38 18.45 10.94 10.21
CA ALA A 38 18.19 10.02 11.32
C ALA A 38 17.15 8.93 10.98
N LEU A 39 16.18 9.24 10.11
CA LEU A 39 15.07 8.34 9.76
C LEU A 39 15.26 7.63 8.41
N LYS A 40 16.19 8.08 7.57
CA LYS A 40 16.44 7.51 6.25
C LYS A 40 16.96 6.08 6.38
N GLY A 41 16.16 5.12 5.93
CA GLY A 41 16.59 3.73 5.81
C GLY A 41 17.44 3.46 4.57
N ASN A 42 18.28 2.44 4.65
CA ASN A 42 19.07 1.88 3.58
C ASN A 42 18.81 0.37 3.49
N LEU A 43 18.20 -0.07 2.38
CA LEU A 43 17.90 -1.48 2.13
C LEU A 43 19.13 -2.40 2.21
N GLN A 44 20.32 -1.92 1.87
CA GLN A 44 21.56 -2.73 1.93
C GLN A 44 21.97 -3.04 3.37
N HIS A 45 21.55 -2.22 4.33
CA HIS A 45 21.85 -2.39 5.75
C HIS A 45 20.72 -3.08 6.52
N ALA A 46 19.63 -3.46 5.85
CA ALA A 46 18.55 -4.20 6.50
C ALA A 46 19.08 -5.50 7.13
N LYS A 47 18.48 -5.92 8.24
CA LYS A 47 18.91 -7.12 8.97
C LYS A 47 18.96 -8.33 8.04
N GLY A 48 20.13 -8.96 7.92
CA GLY A 48 20.36 -10.13 7.07
C GLY A 48 20.79 -9.83 5.63
N MET A 49 20.91 -8.56 5.23
CA MET A 49 21.32 -8.16 3.88
C MET A 49 22.83 -8.17 3.66
N GLY A 50 23.66 -7.69 4.61
CA GLY A 50 25.13 -7.78 4.62
C GLY A 50 25.82 -8.08 3.27
N GLU A 51 26.43 -9.27 3.15
CA GLU A 51 27.12 -9.74 1.94
C GLU A 51 26.18 -10.19 0.80
N ARG A 52 24.86 -10.30 1.06
CA ARG A 52 23.85 -10.72 0.06
C ARG A 52 23.44 -9.60 -0.87
N ALA A 53 23.60 -8.34 -0.45
CA ALA A 53 23.26 -7.17 -1.24
C ALA A 53 24.13 -7.12 -2.51
N SER A 54 23.69 -7.78 -3.58
CA SER A 54 24.49 -7.93 -4.81
C SER A 54 24.32 -6.75 -5.78
N SER A 55 23.37 -5.86 -5.47
CA SER A 55 22.99 -4.74 -6.32
C SER A 55 22.62 -3.50 -5.51
N ASN A 56 22.53 -2.36 -6.18
CA ASN A 56 21.90 -1.14 -5.66
C ASN A 56 20.47 -0.96 -6.18
N LYS A 57 19.96 -1.89 -7.00
CA LYS A 57 18.60 -1.84 -7.53
C LYS A 57 17.59 -2.24 -6.46
N THR A 58 16.63 -1.38 -6.17
CA THR A 58 15.57 -1.60 -5.16
C THR A 58 14.87 -2.95 -5.33
N CYS A 59 14.36 -3.27 -6.53
CA CYS A 59 13.64 -4.53 -6.75
C CYS A 59 14.52 -5.77 -6.51
N THR A 60 15.82 -5.68 -6.79
CA THR A 60 16.78 -6.75 -6.53
C THR A 60 17.04 -6.89 -5.03
N LEU A 61 17.29 -5.77 -4.33
CA LEU A 61 17.52 -5.76 -2.89
C LEU A 61 16.31 -6.28 -2.10
N VAL A 62 15.10 -5.87 -2.48
CA VAL A 62 13.86 -6.36 -1.86
C VAL A 62 13.70 -7.86 -2.13
N LYS A 63 14.07 -8.33 -3.33
CA LYS A 63 14.06 -9.76 -3.67
C LYS A 63 15.01 -10.56 -2.79
N GLU A 64 16.27 -10.14 -2.70
CA GLU A 64 17.28 -10.75 -1.85
C GLU A 64 16.84 -10.77 -0.37
N TYR A 65 16.21 -9.68 0.09
CA TYR A 65 15.68 -9.56 1.44
C TYR A 65 14.65 -10.63 1.75
N TYR A 66 13.55 -10.72 0.98
CA TYR A 66 12.52 -11.71 1.32
C TYR A 66 12.92 -13.14 0.98
N GLU A 67 13.79 -13.37 0.00
CA GLU A 67 14.29 -14.72 -0.31
C GLU A 67 15.12 -15.28 0.84
N HIS A 68 15.83 -14.43 1.58
CA HIS A 68 16.52 -14.83 2.80
C HIS A 68 15.56 -15.43 3.84
N PHE A 69 14.38 -14.82 4.04
CA PHE A 69 13.39 -15.27 5.03
C PHE A 69 12.43 -16.34 4.49
N ASN A 70 12.25 -16.43 3.17
CA ASN A 70 11.38 -17.43 2.52
C ASN A 70 12.11 -18.75 2.17
N GLY A 71 13.43 -18.82 2.39
CA GLY A 71 14.21 -20.06 2.30
C GLY A 71 13.91 -21.08 3.40
N ASP A 72 13.26 -20.65 4.49
CA ASP A 72 12.63 -21.54 5.46
C ASP A 72 11.22 -21.89 4.94
N ALA A 73 10.99 -23.18 4.71
CA ALA A 73 9.90 -23.78 3.92
C ALA A 73 8.43 -23.52 4.36
N ASN A 74 8.15 -22.46 5.13
CA ASN A 74 6.81 -22.14 5.60
C ASN A 74 6.69 -20.66 5.97
N SER A 75 6.83 -19.74 5.01
CA SER A 75 6.76 -18.31 5.29
C SER A 75 5.34 -17.89 5.71
N ASN A 76 5.08 -17.98 7.01
CA ASN A 76 3.97 -17.32 7.69
C ASN A 76 4.01 -15.79 7.54
N ARG A 77 5.00 -15.25 6.82
CA ARG A 77 5.23 -13.82 6.63
C ARG A 77 4.94 -13.36 5.20
N TYR A 78 4.29 -14.18 4.37
CA TYR A 78 3.92 -13.76 3.03
C TYR A 78 2.95 -12.55 3.08
N PRO A 79 3.24 -11.41 2.41
CA PRO A 79 2.50 -10.16 2.61
C PRO A 79 1.00 -10.23 2.29
N CYS A 80 0.60 -10.95 1.25
CA CYS A 80 -0.80 -11.05 0.83
C CYS A 80 -1.52 -12.29 1.40
N LYS A 81 -1.01 -12.85 2.50
CA LYS A 81 -1.71 -13.89 3.24
C LYS A 81 -2.78 -13.21 4.09
N GLU A 82 -4.03 -13.53 3.83
CA GLU A 82 -5.14 -13.00 4.62
C GLU A 82 -5.11 -13.55 6.05
N LEU A 83 -5.72 -12.84 7.01
CA LEU A 83 -5.83 -13.28 8.41
C LEU A 83 -6.50 -14.66 8.57
N ASN A 84 -7.34 -15.05 7.62
CA ASN A 84 -8.00 -16.36 7.59
C ASN A 84 -7.18 -17.44 6.86
N GLY A 85 -5.95 -17.12 6.44
CA GLY A 85 -5.04 -18.00 5.69
C GLY A 85 -5.37 -18.14 4.20
N LYS A 86 -6.39 -17.44 3.68
CA LYS A 86 -6.68 -17.41 2.25
C LYS A 86 -5.66 -16.57 1.50
N MET A 87 -5.50 -16.91 0.22
CA MET A 87 -4.56 -16.28 -0.68
C MET A 87 -5.32 -15.85 -1.95
N GLY A 88 -5.04 -14.65 -2.46
CA GLY A 88 -5.51 -14.25 -3.79
C GLY A 88 -6.97 -13.85 -3.88
N GLU A 89 -7.53 -13.23 -2.84
CA GLU A 89 -8.87 -12.63 -2.88
C GLU A 89 -8.95 -11.59 -4.03
N ASN A 90 -9.98 -11.65 -4.88
CA ASN A 90 -10.14 -10.69 -5.97
C ASN A 90 -10.60 -9.34 -5.42
N ARG A 91 -9.72 -8.34 -5.46
CA ARG A 91 -9.95 -7.02 -4.86
C ARG A 91 -10.73 -6.05 -5.75
N PHE A 92 -11.07 -6.48 -6.96
CA PHE A 92 -11.91 -5.79 -7.92
C PHE A 92 -13.19 -6.60 -8.15
N SER A 93 -13.85 -6.98 -7.07
CA SER A 93 -15.13 -7.67 -7.15
C SER A 93 -16.25 -6.69 -7.52
N ASP A 94 -17.08 -7.08 -8.49
CA ASP A 94 -18.29 -6.32 -8.85
C ASP A 94 -19.48 -6.61 -7.92
N THR A 95 -19.34 -7.59 -7.01
CA THR A 95 -20.42 -8.05 -6.12
C THR A 95 -20.17 -7.74 -4.64
N LEU A 96 -18.91 -7.55 -4.25
CA LEU A 96 -18.52 -7.28 -2.87
C LEU A 96 -18.12 -5.81 -2.70
N GLY A 97 -18.79 -5.15 -1.76
CA GLY A 97 -18.58 -3.74 -1.44
C GLY A 97 -17.55 -3.50 -0.33
N GLY A 98 -17.34 -2.22 -0.03
CA GLY A 98 -16.53 -1.80 1.10
C GLY A 98 -17.15 -2.11 2.47
N GLN A 99 -16.32 -2.03 3.51
CA GLN A 99 -16.76 -2.15 4.91
C GLN A 99 -17.09 -0.76 5.44
N CYS A 100 -18.26 -0.59 6.07
CA CYS A 100 -18.67 0.70 6.65
C CYS A 100 -19.03 0.61 8.15
N THR A 101 -18.96 -0.58 8.75
CA THR A 101 -19.38 -0.76 10.15
C THR A 101 -18.43 -0.07 11.13
N ASN A 102 -19.00 0.46 12.21
CA ASN A 102 -18.26 1.04 13.33
C ASN A 102 -17.46 0.04 14.16
N LYS A 103 -17.65 -1.27 13.94
CA LYS A 103 -16.88 -2.32 14.61
C LYS A 103 -15.49 -2.52 14.01
N LYS A 104 -15.30 -2.15 12.74
CA LYS A 104 -14.07 -2.41 11.99
C LYS A 104 -13.34 -1.14 11.53
N ILE A 105 -13.98 0.02 11.65
CA ILE A 105 -13.42 1.31 11.26
C ILE A 105 -13.46 2.24 12.46
N GLU A 106 -12.29 2.69 12.89
CA GLU A 106 -12.15 3.67 13.96
C GLU A 106 -12.82 5.00 13.58
N GLY A 107 -13.50 5.63 14.53
CA GLY A 107 -14.22 6.90 14.32
C GLY A 107 -15.62 6.77 13.73
N ASN A 108 -16.00 5.62 13.17
CA ASN A 108 -17.35 5.40 12.67
C ASN A 108 -18.39 5.33 13.80
N LYS A 109 -19.57 5.89 13.56
CA LYS A 109 -20.75 5.83 14.44
C LYS A 109 -21.96 5.29 13.67
N ASN A 110 -23.00 4.87 14.38
CA ASN A 110 -24.15 4.15 13.79
C ASN A 110 -24.78 4.83 12.56
N ASN A 111 -24.74 6.17 12.44
CA ASN A 111 -25.37 6.92 11.37
C ASN A 111 -24.40 7.80 10.55
N CYS A 112 -23.07 7.69 10.78
CA CYS A 112 -22.08 8.52 10.10
C CYS A 112 -20.70 7.85 10.18
N GLY A 113 -19.98 7.80 9.05
CA GLY A 113 -18.65 7.18 9.01
C GLY A 113 -18.06 7.10 7.62
N ALA A 114 -16.84 6.58 7.56
CA ALA A 114 -16.13 6.24 6.33
C ALA A 114 -16.47 4.80 5.90
N CYS A 115 -16.22 4.50 4.61
CA CYS A 115 -16.28 3.15 4.09
C CYS A 115 -14.91 2.76 3.53
N ALA A 116 -14.29 1.74 4.11
CA ALA A 116 -13.03 1.20 3.61
C ALA A 116 -13.29 0.39 2.33
N PRO A 117 -12.63 0.70 1.20
CA PRO A 117 -12.85 -0.01 -0.05
C PRO A 117 -12.36 -1.46 0.05
N TYR A 118 -12.96 -2.36 -0.74
CA TYR A 118 -12.60 -3.79 -0.72
C TYR A 118 -11.10 -4.03 -0.93
N ARG A 119 -10.45 -3.23 -1.79
CA ARG A 119 -8.98 -3.22 -1.94
C ARG A 119 -8.23 -3.04 -0.62
N ARG A 120 -8.62 -2.07 0.22
CA ARG A 120 -7.95 -1.78 1.50
C ARG A 120 -8.15 -2.87 2.53
N LEU A 121 -9.28 -3.58 2.47
CA LEU A 121 -9.58 -4.69 3.38
C LEU A 121 -8.61 -5.86 3.18
N HIS A 122 -8.10 -6.01 1.95
CA HIS A 122 -7.22 -7.09 1.52
C HIS A 122 -5.84 -6.54 1.09
N LEU A 123 -5.36 -5.50 1.78
CA LEU A 123 -4.04 -4.91 1.53
C LEU A 123 -2.95 -5.91 1.92
N CYS A 124 -1.91 -6.09 1.09
CA CYS A 124 -0.81 -7.00 1.40
C CYS A 124 0.11 -6.43 2.49
N HIS A 125 -0.17 -6.69 3.75
CA HIS A 125 0.61 -6.18 4.89
C HIS A 125 0.89 -7.23 5.98
N HIS A 126 0.60 -8.50 5.74
CA HIS A 126 0.70 -9.53 6.77
C HIS A 126 2.13 -9.72 7.31
N ASN A 127 3.15 -9.47 6.48
CA ASN A 127 4.53 -9.49 6.93
C ASN A 127 4.79 -8.46 8.05
N LEU A 128 4.09 -7.31 8.00
CA LEU A 128 4.18 -6.22 8.98
C LEU A 128 3.53 -6.57 10.32
N GLU A 129 2.60 -7.53 10.37
CA GLU A 129 2.01 -7.99 11.64
C GLU A 129 3.01 -8.78 12.50
N SER A 130 4.09 -9.27 11.89
CA SER A 130 5.09 -10.14 12.52
C SER A 130 6.41 -9.45 12.85
N ILE A 131 6.51 -8.13 12.64
CA ILE A 131 7.75 -7.38 12.90
C ILE A 131 7.94 -7.16 14.41
N ASP A 132 9.19 -7.17 14.86
CA ASP A 132 9.52 -6.83 16.26
C ASP A 132 9.32 -5.33 16.49
N THR A 133 8.42 -4.98 17.41
CA THR A 133 8.08 -3.58 17.71
C THR A 133 9.11 -2.87 18.59
N THR A 134 10.07 -3.60 19.17
CA THR A 134 11.01 -3.05 20.17
C THR A 134 12.41 -2.78 19.64
N SER A 135 12.82 -3.40 18.54
CA SER A 135 14.23 -3.39 18.08
C SER A 135 14.44 -3.14 16.58
N THR A 136 13.37 -2.79 15.84
CA THR A 136 13.45 -2.64 14.38
C THR A 136 14.11 -1.31 13.98
N THR A 137 15.24 -1.39 13.25
CA THR A 137 15.93 -0.24 12.67
C THR A 137 15.16 0.34 11.48
N SER A 138 15.43 1.61 11.12
CA SER A 138 14.89 2.24 9.91
C SER A 138 15.19 1.42 8.65
N ASP A 139 16.38 0.82 8.57
CA ASP A 139 16.80 -0.04 7.45
C ASP A 139 15.92 -1.30 7.32
N THR A 140 15.67 -1.98 8.44
CA THR A 140 14.86 -3.20 8.47
C THR A 140 13.38 -2.88 8.24
N LEU A 141 12.88 -1.80 8.84
CA LEU A 141 11.52 -1.32 8.61
C LEU A 141 11.30 -0.99 7.13
N LEU A 142 12.25 -0.30 6.50
CA LEU A 142 12.19 0.00 5.07
C LEU A 142 12.09 -1.27 4.24
N ALA A 143 12.88 -2.30 4.55
CA ALA A 143 12.84 -3.57 3.83
C ALA A 143 11.50 -4.30 3.98
N GLU A 144 10.93 -4.32 5.18
CA GLU A 144 9.59 -4.90 5.44
C GLU A 144 8.48 -4.14 4.70
N VAL A 145 8.51 -2.81 4.69
CA VAL A 145 7.55 -1.99 3.95
C VAL A 145 7.71 -2.19 2.45
N CYS A 146 8.94 -2.22 1.93
CA CYS A 146 9.18 -2.50 0.52
C CYS A 146 8.78 -3.92 0.12
N TYR A 147 8.92 -4.90 1.01
CA TYR A 147 8.45 -6.26 0.79
C TYR A 147 6.92 -6.29 0.63
N ALA A 148 6.19 -5.63 1.53
CA ALA A 148 4.74 -5.46 1.42
C ALA A 148 4.34 -4.75 0.12
N ALA A 149 4.94 -3.59 -0.16
CA ALA A 149 4.63 -2.76 -1.33
C ALA A 149 4.89 -3.48 -2.66
N LYS A 150 5.95 -4.31 -2.74
CA LYS A 150 6.25 -5.12 -3.91
C LYS A 150 5.08 -6.08 -4.22
N PHE A 151 4.67 -6.87 -3.23
CA PHE A 151 3.64 -7.89 -3.42
C PHE A 151 2.25 -7.28 -3.59
N GLU A 152 1.98 -6.15 -2.93
CA GLU A 152 0.80 -5.33 -3.17
C GLU A 152 0.71 -4.89 -4.64
N GLY A 153 1.79 -4.30 -5.16
CA GLY A 153 1.85 -3.83 -6.55
C GLY A 153 1.76 -4.96 -7.58
N GLU A 154 2.44 -6.08 -7.35
CA GLU A 154 2.37 -7.27 -8.21
C GLU A 154 0.95 -7.85 -8.26
N THR A 155 0.29 -7.96 -7.11
CA THR A 155 -1.08 -8.49 -7.01
C THR A 155 -2.08 -7.57 -7.71
N LEU A 156 -2.01 -6.24 -7.47
CA LEU A 156 -2.88 -5.27 -8.14
C LEU A 156 -2.67 -5.29 -9.64
N THR A 157 -1.42 -5.32 -10.11
CA THR A 157 -1.11 -5.35 -11.55
C THR A 157 -1.68 -6.60 -12.22
N THR A 158 -1.53 -7.76 -11.56
CA THR A 158 -2.02 -9.04 -12.08
C THR A 158 -3.54 -9.08 -12.14
N GLN A 159 -4.21 -8.74 -11.04
CA GLN A 159 -5.67 -8.74 -10.95
C GLN A 159 -6.27 -7.68 -11.89
N HIS A 160 -5.72 -6.47 -11.90
CA HIS A 160 -6.17 -5.42 -12.81
C HIS A 160 -6.00 -5.83 -14.28
N GLY A 161 -4.89 -6.48 -14.64
CA GLY A 161 -4.64 -7.00 -16.00
C GLY A 161 -5.74 -7.95 -16.50
N GLN A 162 -6.27 -8.81 -15.63
CA GLN A 162 -7.40 -9.70 -15.94
C GLN A 162 -8.68 -8.90 -16.26
N HIS A 163 -8.91 -7.80 -15.55
CA HIS A 163 -10.07 -6.90 -15.75
C HIS A 163 -9.88 -5.89 -16.90
N GLN A 164 -8.65 -5.63 -17.36
CA GLN A 164 -8.42 -4.80 -18.56
C GLN A 164 -8.84 -5.52 -19.84
N GLN A 165 -8.69 -6.86 -19.90
CA GLN A 165 -9.08 -7.64 -21.07
C GLN A 165 -10.59 -7.59 -21.35
N THR A 166 -11.40 -7.26 -20.33
CA THR A 166 -12.83 -7.07 -20.45
C THR A 166 -13.24 -5.59 -20.60
N ASN A 167 -12.32 -4.63 -20.38
CA ASN A 167 -12.57 -3.18 -20.42
C ASN A 167 -11.38 -2.40 -21.05
N PRO A 168 -11.44 -2.03 -22.35
CA PRO A 168 -10.38 -1.26 -23.00
C PRO A 168 -10.31 0.20 -22.48
N GLY A 169 -9.10 0.71 -22.20
CA GLY A 169 -8.85 2.11 -21.77
C GLY A 169 -8.38 2.31 -20.32
N THR A 170 -7.97 1.24 -19.63
CA THR A 170 -7.84 1.19 -18.17
C THR A 170 -6.40 1.29 -17.64
N ALA A 171 -5.40 1.52 -18.50
CA ALA A 171 -4.01 1.70 -18.05
C ALA A 171 -3.85 2.90 -17.09
N SER A 172 -4.59 4.00 -17.31
CA SER A 172 -4.65 5.14 -16.38
C SER A 172 -5.28 4.77 -15.02
N GLN A 173 -6.10 3.73 -14.99
CA GLN A 173 -6.74 3.23 -13.77
C GLN A 173 -5.77 2.41 -12.93
N LEU A 174 -4.83 1.66 -13.53
CA LEU A 174 -3.84 0.90 -12.76
C LEU A 174 -2.96 1.82 -11.91
N CYS A 175 -2.40 2.89 -12.50
CA CYS A 175 -1.60 3.86 -11.74
C CYS A 175 -2.43 4.54 -10.63
N THR A 176 -3.71 4.81 -10.88
CA THR A 176 -4.62 5.36 -9.88
C THR A 176 -4.85 4.38 -8.73
N VAL A 177 -5.01 3.09 -9.04
CA VAL A 177 -5.19 2.03 -8.04
C VAL A 177 -3.92 1.82 -7.21
N LEU A 178 -2.74 1.83 -7.86
CA LEU A 178 -1.45 1.75 -7.18
C LEU A 178 -1.23 2.97 -6.28
N ALA A 179 -1.55 4.18 -6.73
CA ALA A 179 -1.44 5.40 -5.92
C ALA A 179 -2.35 5.34 -4.67
N ARG A 180 -3.57 4.80 -4.82
CA ARG A 180 -4.47 4.56 -3.68
C ARG A 180 -3.94 3.50 -2.72
N SER A 181 -3.24 2.47 -3.19
CA SER A 181 -2.57 1.50 -2.30
C SER A 181 -1.31 2.05 -1.64
N PHE A 182 -0.60 2.96 -2.30
CA PHE A 182 0.54 3.64 -1.69
C PHE A 182 0.12 4.61 -0.57
N ALA A 183 -1.04 5.25 -0.72
CA ALA A 183 -1.57 6.18 0.28
C ALA A 183 -2.22 5.48 1.50
N ASP A 184 -2.58 4.21 1.36
CA ASP A 184 -3.27 3.39 2.36
C ASP A 184 -2.33 2.68 3.34
#